data_AF-A0A800C7Y7-F1
#
_entry.id   AF-A0A800C7Y7-F1
#
_cell.length_a   1.000
_cell.length_b   1.000
_cell.length_c   1.000
_cell.angle_alpha   90.00
_cell.angle_beta   90.00
_cell.angle_gamma   90.00
#
_symmetry.space_group_name_H-M   'P 1'
#
loop_
_entity.id
_entity.type
_entity.pdbx_description
1 polymer ?
#
loop_
_entity_poly.entity_id
_entity_poly.type
_entity_poly.pdbx_seq_one_letter_code
_entity_poly.pdbx_strand_id
1 'polypeptide(L)'
;RSLRLGLIGKADVVEFHRKTASKDAKSPEWLPFPVEYKRGKPKKDNCDKVQLCAQALCLEEMLDVEIPCGALFYGKTRRWIDVNFDNTLRQETESAAIRLRKLIESGKTPNPVYTTKCKSCSFFHVCLPKTIEKRHSVKQYLSGAMQES
;
A
#
# COMPACT_ATOMS: atom_id res chain seq x y z
N ARG A 1 9.34 10.23 -7.17
CA ARG A 1 10.02 9.40 -6.15
C ARG A 1 10.10 10.25 -4.89
N SER A 2 9.96 9.67 -3.71
CA SER A 2 10.28 10.36 -2.46
C SER A 2 11.55 9.78 -1.86
N LEU A 3 12.62 10.56 -1.82
CA LEU A 3 13.88 10.21 -1.18
C LEU A 3 13.75 10.20 0.33
N ARG A 4 13.00 11.15 0.90
CA ARG A 4 12.69 11.20 2.34
C ARG A 4 12.08 9.88 2.82
N LEU A 5 11.07 9.39 2.12
CA LEU A 5 10.36 8.16 2.46
C LEU A 5 10.92 6.91 1.79
N GLY A 6 11.92 7.04 0.91
CA GLY A 6 12.50 5.92 0.18
C GLY A 6 11.48 5.22 -0.74
N LEU A 7 10.51 5.99 -1.25
CA LEU A 7 9.43 5.50 -2.09
C LEU A 7 9.72 5.79 -3.56
N ILE A 8 9.49 4.80 -4.40
CA ILE A 8 9.44 4.95 -5.85
C ILE A 8 8.06 4.49 -6.29
N GLY A 9 7.29 5.41 -6.85
CA GLY A 9 5.96 5.16 -7.37
C GLY A 9 5.90 5.33 -8.88
N LYS A 10 5.01 4.56 -9.52
CA LYS A 10 4.52 4.81 -10.86
C LYS A 10 3.03 5.08 -10.74
N ALA A 11 2.59 6.26 -11.17
CA ALA A 11 1.17 6.58 -11.26
C ALA A 11 0.61 6.01 -12.58
N ASP A 12 -0.64 5.58 -12.56
CA ASP A 12 -1.36 5.18 -13.79
C ASP A 12 -1.63 6.42 -14.65
N VAL A 13 -2.24 7.45 -14.05
CA VAL A 13 -2.54 8.74 -14.67
C VAL A 13 -2.26 9.85 -13.66
N VAL A 14 -1.73 10.97 -14.16
CA VAL A 14 -1.64 12.23 -13.41
C VAL A 14 -2.30 13.30 -14.24
N GLU A 15 -3.44 13.80 -13.77
CA GLU A 15 -4.11 14.95 -14.37
C GLU A 15 -3.48 16.24 -13.83
N PHE A 16 -3.49 17.31 -14.63
CA PHE A 16 -3.06 18.63 -14.18
C PHE A 16 -4.25 19.56 -14.24
N HIS A 17 -4.76 19.95 -13.07
CA HIS A 17 -5.92 20.81 -12.95
C HIS A 17 -5.48 22.26 -12.82
N ARG A 18 -6.19 23.17 -13.48
CA ARG A 18 -5.88 24.59 -13.41
C ARG A 18 -6.36 25.14 -12.07
N LYS A 19 -5.46 25.70 -11.26
CA LYS A 19 -5.85 26.47 -10.09
C LYS A 19 -6.58 27.73 -10.58
N THR A 20 -7.70 28.08 -9.95
CA THR A 20 -8.38 29.34 -10.26
C THR A 20 -7.40 30.48 -9.96
N ALA A 21 -6.92 31.13 -11.03
CA ALA A 21 -5.94 32.19 -10.91
C ALA A 21 -6.52 33.32 -10.04
N SER A 22 -5.76 33.76 -9.02
CA SER A 22 -5.98 35.10 -8.50
C SER A 22 -5.75 36.09 -9.66
N LYS A 23 -6.45 37.23 -9.65
CA LYS A 23 -6.34 38.23 -10.73
C LYS A 23 -4.90 38.71 -10.98
N ASP A 24 -3.99 38.44 -10.05
CA ASP A 24 -2.58 38.87 -10.06
C ASP A 24 -1.59 37.75 -10.46
N ALA A 25 -2.05 36.53 -10.76
CA ALA A 25 -1.18 35.44 -11.15
C ALA A 25 -0.65 35.64 -12.59
N LYS A 26 0.67 35.86 -12.73
CA LYS A 26 1.36 36.04 -14.02
C LYS A 26 1.27 34.82 -14.95
N SER A 27 0.90 33.65 -14.44
CA SER A 27 0.66 32.42 -15.19
C SER A 27 -0.29 31.50 -14.41
N PRO A 28 -1.07 30.64 -15.08
CA PRO A 28 -1.90 29.67 -14.40
C PRO A 28 -1.02 28.66 -13.64
N GLU A 29 -1.29 28.48 -12.35
CA GLU A 29 -0.69 27.43 -11.54
C GLU A 29 -1.43 26.11 -11.83
N TRP A 30 -0.69 25.06 -12.18
CA TRP A 30 -1.24 23.73 -12.45
C TRP A 30 -1.01 22.82 -11.25
N LEU A 31 -2.09 22.23 -10.75
CA LEU A 31 -2.06 21.32 -9.61
C LEU A 31 -2.13 19.87 -10.10
N PRO A 32 -1.14 19.02 -9.79
CA PRO A 32 -1.21 17.60 -10.11
C PRO A 32 -2.33 16.91 -9.32
N PHE A 33 -3.04 16.00 -9.98
CA PHE A 33 -4.12 15.21 -9.43
C PHE A 33 -3.91 13.74 -9.82
N PRO A 34 -3.38 12.90 -8.92
CA PRO A 34 -3.10 11.50 -9.24
C PRO A 34 -4.40 10.69 -9.31
N VAL A 35 -4.49 9.85 -10.34
CA VAL A 35 -5.60 8.93 -10.58
C VAL A 35 -5.08 7.50 -10.69
N GLU A 36 -5.61 6.61 -9.85
CA GLU A 36 -5.22 5.20 -9.79
C GLU A 36 -6.39 4.29 -10.21
N TYR A 37 -6.12 3.38 -11.15
CA TYR A 37 -7.13 2.48 -11.70
C TYR A 37 -7.08 1.12 -11.01
N LYS A 38 -8.19 0.73 -10.39
CA LYS A 38 -8.37 -0.59 -9.77
C LYS A 38 -9.31 -1.44 -10.61
N ARG A 39 -8.87 -2.64 -10.99
CA ARG A 39 -9.74 -3.61 -11.69
C ARG A 39 -10.91 -4.09 -10.82
N GLY A 40 -10.69 -4.22 -9.52
CA GLY A 40 -11.61 -4.85 -8.56
C GLY A 40 -12.72 -3.94 -8.05
N LYS A 41 -13.26 -4.30 -6.88
CA LYS A 41 -14.16 -3.47 -6.07
C LYS A 41 -13.36 -2.78 -4.96
N PRO A 42 -13.88 -1.70 -4.36
CA PRO A 42 -13.29 -1.09 -3.18
C PRO A 42 -13.03 -2.10 -2.07
N LYS A 43 -11.85 -2.02 -1.46
CA LYS A 43 -11.48 -2.83 -0.30
C LYS A 43 -12.03 -2.20 0.98
N LYS A 44 -12.14 -3.02 2.03
CA LYS A 44 -12.59 -2.55 3.35
C LYS A 44 -11.52 -1.76 4.10
N ASP A 45 -10.25 -2.07 3.83
CA ASP A 45 -9.10 -1.38 4.42
C ASP A 45 -8.65 -0.20 3.55
N ASN A 46 -7.76 0.64 4.08
CA ASN A 46 -7.26 1.84 3.41
C ASN A 46 -6.13 1.55 2.41
N CYS A 47 -5.79 0.30 2.09
CA CYS A 47 -4.54 0.01 1.38
C CYS A 47 -4.47 0.67 -0.01
N ASP A 48 -5.58 0.75 -0.74
CA ASP A 48 -5.62 1.41 -2.04
C ASP A 48 -5.50 2.95 -1.91
N LYS A 49 -6.01 3.54 -0.81
CA LYS A 49 -5.84 4.98 -0.50
C LYS A 49 -4.41 5.30 -0.07
N VAL A 50 -3.80 4.44 0.75
CA VAL A 50 -2.40 4.56 1.17
C VAL A 50 -1.47 4.49 -0.04
N GLN A 51 -1.75 3.59 -1.00
CA GLN A 51 -0.99 3.53 -2.25
C GLN A 51 -1.09 4.83 -3.06
N LEU A 52 -2.30 5.37 -3.22
CA LEU A 52 -2.51 6.62 -3.94
C LEU A 52 -1.84 7.81 -3.22
N CYS A 53 -1.94 7.87 -1.89
CA CYS A 53 -1.26 8.89 -1.07
C CYS A 53 0.27 8.79 -1.22
N ALA A 54 0.84 7.58 -1.26
CA ALA A 54 2.26 7.37 -1.51
C ALA A 54 2.72 7.90 -2.89
N GLN A 55 1.88 7.76 -3.91
CA GLN A 55 2.13 8.36 -5.24
C GLN A 55 2.07 9.89 -5.17
N ALA A 56 1.09 10.46 -4.46
CA ALA A 56 0.99 11.89 -4.24
C ALA A 56 2.25 12.45 -3.56
N LEU A 57 2.68 11.87 -2.44
CA LEU A 57 3.92 12.25 -1.74
C LEU A 57 5.15 12.18 -2.66
N CYS A 58 5.20 11.20 -3.58
CA CYS A 58 6.25 11.11 -4.58
C CYS A 58 6.20 12.22 -5.64
N LEU A 59 5.01 12.72 -5.98
CA LEU A 59 4.81 13.82 -6.93
C LEU A 59 5.07 15.18 -6.27
N GLU A 60 4.61 15.36 -5.03
CA GLU A 60 4.87 16.54 -4.21
C GLU A 60 6.38 16.83 -4.12
N GLU A 61 7.18 15.81 -3.77
CA GLU A 61 8.64 15.96 -3.69
C GLU A 61 9.30 16.19 -5.07
N MET A 62 8.72 15.65 -6.15
CA MET A 62 9.26 15.83 -7.50
C MET A 62 8.99 17.21 -8.08
N LEU A 63 7.85 17.81 -7.74
CA LEU A 63 7.33 19.02 -8.36
C LEU A 63 7.36 20.23 -7.40
N ASP A 64 7.74 20.02 -6.14
CA ASP A 64 7.75 21.02 -5.08
C ASP A 64 6.39 21.70 -4.89
N VAL A 65 5.34 20.88 -4.78
CA VAL A 65 3.94 21.31 -4.60
C VAL A 65 3.25 20.49 -3.52
N GLU A 66 2.17 21.01 -2.96
CA GLU A 66 1.25 20.24 -2.11
C GLU A 66 0.07 19.74 -2.94
N ILE A 67 -0.26 18.46 -2.82
CA ILE A 67 -1.38 17.80 -3.50
C ILE A 67 -2.41 17.44 -2.43
N PRO A 68 -3.60 18.07 -2.39
CA PRO A 68 -4.57 17.85 -1.32
C PRO A 68 -5.41 16.58 -1.50
N CYS A 69 -5.56 16.10 -2.74
CA CYS A 69 -6.43 14.98 -3.06
C CYS A 69 -6.07 14.30 -4.38
N GLY A 70 -6.67 13.14 -4.62
CA GLY A 70 -6.62 12.38 -5.86
C GLY A 70 -7.86 11.50 -5.98
N ALA A 71 -7.88 10.59 -6.96
CA ALA A 71 -9.02 9.70 -7.14
C ALA A 71 -8.63 8.24 -7.42
N LEU A 72 -9.51 7.34 -6.97
CA LEU A 72 -9.50 5.92 -7.30
C LEU A 72 -10.67 5.62 -8.25
N PHE A 73 -10.38 4.97 -9.37
CA PHE A 73 -11.41 4.46 -10.27
C PHE A 73 -11.49 2.93 -10.22
N TYR A 74 -12.64 2.39 -9.82
CA TYR A 74 -12.88 0.95 -9.76
C TYR A 74 -13.62 0.43 -10.99
N GLY A 75 -12.90 -0.22 -11.90
CA GLY A 75 -13.41 -0.64 -13.21
C GLY A 75 -14.56 -1.64 -13.16
N LYS A 76 -14.58 -2.59 -12.21
CA LYS A 76 -15.68 -3.57 -12.09
C LYS A 76 -17.01 -2.93 -11.69
N THR A 77 -16.97 -1.89 -10.87
CA THR A 77 -18.17 -1.15 -10.41
C THR A 77 -18.37 0.17 -11.16
N ARG A 78 -17.43 0.54 -12.04
CA ARG A 78 -17.34 1.85 -12.73
C ARG A 78 -17.56 3.03 -11.78
N ARG A 79 -16.90 2.99 -10.62
CA ARG A 79 -17.12 3.96 -9.54
C ARG A 79 -15.85 4.76 -9.26
N TRP A 80 -16.02 6.08 -9.22
CA TRP A 80 -15.03 7.02 -8.70
C TRP A 80 -15.11 7.13 -7.19
N ILE A 81 -13.97 7.22 -6.55
CA ILE A 81 -13.83 7.54 -5.13
C ILE A 81 -12.77 8.63 -5.01
N ASP A 82 -13.19 9.81 -4.59
CA ASP A 82 -12.28 10.89 -4.23
C ASP A 82 -11.57 10.56 -2.92
N VAL A 83 -10.29 10.88 -2.86
CA VAL A 83 -9.43 10.60 -1.72
C VAL A 83 -8.76 11.90 -1.31
N ASN A 84 -9.15 12.44 -0.16
CA ASN A 84 -8.43 13.53 0.49
C ASN A 84 -7.18 12.98 1.16
N PHE A 85 -6.03 13.61 0.93
CA PHE A 85 -4.77 13.29 1.58
C PHE A 85 -4.64 14.07 2.89
N ASP A 86 -5.57 13.80 3.81
CA ASP A 86 -5.53 14.39 5.14
C ASP A 86 -4.33 13.89 5.97
N ASN A 87 -4.11 14.55 7.11
CA ASN A 87 -2.99 14.21 8.00
C ASN A 87 -3.05 12.75 8.49
N THR A 88 -4.23 12.18 8.67
CA THR A 88 -4.38 10.80 9.13
C THR A 88 -3.88 9.82 8.08
N LEU A 89 -4.31 9.99 6.83
CA LEU A 89 -3.90 9.14 5.71
C LEU A 89 -2.41 9.33 5.38
N ARG A 90 -1.90 10.55 5.47
CA ARG A 90 -0.46 10.84 5.31
C ARG A 90 0.35 10.13 6.39
N GLN A 91 -0.03 10.24 7.66
CA GLN A 91 0.65 9.56 8.76
C GLN A 91 0.59 8.03 8.62
N GLU A 92 -0.56 7.46 8.22
CA GLU A 92 -0.69 6.03 7.94
C GLU A 92 0.29 5.59 6.83
N THR A 93 0.38 6.38 5.77
CA THR A 93 1.25 6.12 4.61
C THR A 93 2.73 6.20 4.98
N GLU A 94 3.14 7.25 5.69
CA GLU A 94 4.53 7.41 6.15
C GLU A 94 4.93 6.32 7.15
N SER A 95 4.06 6.00 8.10
CA SER A 95 4.28 4.92 9.06
C SER A 95 4.43 3.56 8.37
N ALA A 96 3.60 3.28 7.35
CA ALA A 96 3.71 2.07 6.55
C ALA A 96 5.06 1.98 5.82
N ALA A 97 5.52 3.09 5.20
CA ALA A 97 6.82 3.15 4.53
C ALA A 97 7.98 2.91 5.50
N ILE A 98 7.97 3.57 6.67
CA ILE A 98 8.99 3.40 7.72
C ILE A 98 9.03 1.96 8.23
N ARG A 99 7.86 1.37 8.52
CA ARG A 99 7.75 -0.02 8.99
C ARG A 99 8.28 -1.01 7.95
N LEU A 100 7.93 -0.83 6.67
CA LEU A 100 8.42 -1.69 5.60
C LEU A 100 9.94 -1.61 5.49
N ARG A 101 10.51 -0.41 5.57
CA ARG A 101 11.97 -0.22 5.55
C ARG A 101 12.66 -0.95 6.70
N LYS A 102 12.18 -0.74 7.94
CA LYS A 102 12.70 -1.44 9.13
C LYS A 102 12.61 -2.96 8.97
N LEU A 103 11.53 -3.46 8.36
CA LEU A 103 11.37 -4.89 8.11
C LEU A 103 12.46 -5.42 7.15
N ILE A 104 12.68 -4.73 6.03
CA ILE A 104 13.70 -5.08 5.04
C ILE A 104 15.10 -5.02 5.65
N GLU A 105 15.42 -3.92 6.33
CA GLU A 105 16.73 -3.70 6.97
C GLU A 105 17.03 -4.75 8.05
N SER A 106 16.00 -5.24 8.76
CA SER A 106 16.19 -6.27 9.77
C SER A 106 16.66 -7.61 9.21
N GLY A 107 16.43 -7.88 7.92
CA GLY A 107 16.66 -9.18 7.28
C GLY A 107 15.85 -10.34 7.87
N LYS A 108 14.91 -10.05 8.80
CA LYS A 108 14.13 -11.06 9.52
C LYS A 108 12.73 -11.15 8.93
N THR A 109 12.44 -12.27 8.27
CA THR A 109 11.09 -12.58 7.82
C THR A 109 10.17 -12.79 9.03
N PRO A 110 9.01 -12.12 9.12
CA PRO A 110 8.08 -12.31 10.23
C PRO A 110 7.54 -13.74 10.26
N ASN A 111 7.18 -14.22 11.46
CA ASN A 111 6.50 -15.50 11.58
C ASN A 111 5.19 -15.47 10.79
N PRO A 112 4.87 -16.57 10.07
CA PRO A 112 3.64 -16.62 9.31
C PRO A 112 2.42 -16.71 10.24
N VAL A 113 1.32 -16.08 9.83
CA VAL A 113 0.02 -16.16 10.50
C VAL A 113 -0.99 -16.62 9.46
N TYR A 114 -1.67 -17.74 9.71
CA TYR A 114 -2.64 -18.24 8.76
C TYR A 114 -3.93 -17.39 8.81
N THR A 115 -4.33 -16.87 7.65
CA THR A 115 -5.57 -16.09 7.50
C THR A 115 -6.33 -16.53 6.24
N THR A 116 -7.54 -16.00 6.04
CA THR A 116 -8.29 -16.23 4.80
C THR A 116 -7.56 -15.75 3.54
N LYS A 117 -6.70 -14.72 3.67
CA LYS A 117 -5.86 -14.20 2.57
C LYS A 117 -4.79 -15.21 2.12
N CYS A 118 -4.41 -16.17 2.98
CA CYS A 118 -3.44 -17.22 2.62
C CYS A 118 -3.93 -18.13 1.49
N LYS A 119 -5.26 -18.33 1.35
CA LYS A 119 -5.86 -19.17 0.31
C LYS A 119 -5.60 -18.66 -1.12
N SER A 120 -5.36 -17.36 -1.29
CA SER A 120 -5.05 -16.72 -2.57
C SER A 120 -3.64 -16.12 -2.60
N CYS A 121 -2.78 -16.49 -1.63
CA CYS A 121 -1.41 -15.97 -1.54
C CYS A 121 -0.47 -16.73 -2.47
N SER A 122 0.21 -16.01 -3.37
CA SER A 122 1.23 -16.58 -4.27
C SER A 122 2.39 -17.24 -3.52
N PHE A 123 2.68 -16.80 -2.30
CA PHE A 123 3.75 -17.35 -1.46
C PHE A 123 3.31 -18.55 -0.62
N PHE A 124 2.06 -19.04 -0.72
CA PHE A 124 1.52 -20.06 0.20
C PHE A 124 2.41 -21.32 0.30
N HIS A 125 2.89 -21.84 -0.82
CA HIS A 125 3.70 -23.06 -0.86
C HIS A 125 5.15 -22.88 -0.36
N VAL A 126 5.63 -21.64 -0.31
CA VAL A 126 6.96 -21.31 0.24
C VAL A 126 6.85 -20.94 1.72
N CYS A 127 5.80 -20.21 2.09
CA CYS A 127 5.52 -19.77 3.44
C CYS A 127 5.05 -20.90 4.35
N LEU A 128 4.32 -21.89 3.83
CA LEU A 128 3.75 -23.04 4.55
C LEU A 128 3.12 -22.68 5.90
N PRO A 129 2.22 -21.66 5.95
CA PRO A 129 1.78 -21.05 7.21
C PRO A 129 1.10 -22.05 8.15
N LYS A 130 0.34 -23.02 7.62
CA LYS A 130 -0.34 -24.03 8.44
C LYS A 130 0.62 -24.98 9.18
N THR A 131 1.80 -25.21 8.61
CA THR A 131 2.82 -26.10 9.17
C THR A 131 3.73 -25.34 10.14
N ILE A 132 4.10 -24.11 9.80
CA ILE A 132 5.03 -23.30 10.62
C ILE A 132 4.33 -22.69 11.84
N GLU A 133 3.09 -22.23 11.69
CA GLU A 133 2.30 -21.63 12.78
C GLU A 133 2.00 -22.66 13.87
N LYS A 134 1.66 -23.89 13.46
CA LYS A 134 1.50 -25.02 14.37
C LYS A 134 2.86 -25.67 14.60
N ARG A 135 3.63 -25.13 15.56
CA ARG A 135 4.84 -25.79 16.07
C ARG A 135 4.46 -27.11 16.72
N HIS A 136 4.29 -28.16 15.94
CA HIS A 136 4.21 -29.51 16.48
C HIS A 136 5.55 -29.81 17.15
N SER A 137 5.50 -30.15 18.44
CA SER A 137 6.69 -30.59 19.15
C SER A 137 7.21 -31.84 18.45
N VAL A 138 8.48 -31.81 18.03
CA VAL A 138 9.15 -32.98 17.44
C VAL A 138 9.02 -34.19 18.36
N LYS A 139 9.06 -33.95 19.68
CA LYS A 139 8.85 -34.99 20.70
C LYS A 139 7.46 -35.64 20.60
N GLN A 140 6.40 -34.84 20.42
CA GLN A 140 5.03 -35.35 20.28
C GLN A 140 4.84 -36.16 18.99
N TYR A 141 5.45 -35.71 17.90
CA TYR A 141 5.43 -36.44 16.63
C TYR A 141 6.13 -37.81 16.75
N LEU A 142 7.34 -37.84 17.32
CA LEU A 142 8.10 -39.07 17.53
C LEU A 142 7.38 -40.05 18.46
N SER A 143 6.77 -39.56 19.55
CA SER A 143 6.02 -40.44 20.46
C SER A 143 4.78 -41.07 19.82
N GLY A 144 4.11 -40.37 18.89
CA GLY A 144 2.97 -40.94 18.16
C GLY A 144 3.42 -42.01 17.16
N ALA A 145 4.47 -41.73 16.39
CA ALA A 145 5.01 -42.68 15.40
C ALA A 145 5.57 -43.97 16.04
N MET A 146 6.10 -43.89 17.26
CA MET A 146 6.60 -45.05 18.01
C MET A 146 5.51 -45.88 18.69
N GLN A 147 4.26 -45.38 18.80
CA GLN A 147 3.13 -46.13 19.37
C GLN A 147 2.34 -46.92 18.30
N GLU A 148 2.55 -46.63 17.02
CA GLU A 148 1.93 -47.33 15.88
C GLU A 148 2.82 -48.45 15.30
N SER A 149 3.94 -48.78 15.96
CA SER A 149 4.83 -49.92 15.67
C SER A 149 4.68 -51.00 16.74
#